data_AF-A0A945JNS5-F1
#
_entry.id   AF-A0A945JNS5-F1
#
_cell.length_a   1.000
_cell.length_b   1.000
_cell.length_c   1.000
_cell.angle_alpha   90.00
_cell.angle_beta   90.00
_cell.angle_gamma   90.00
#
_symmetry.space_group_name_H-M   'P 1'
#
loop_
_entity.id
_entity.type
_entity.pdbx_description
1 polymer ?
#
loop_
_entity_poly.entity_id
_entity_poly.type
_entity_poly.pdbx_seq_one_letter_code
_entity_poly.pdbx_strand_id
1 'polypeptide(L)' 'MPYFTYILASKPRGTLYIGVTNDIARRAYEHRHGLGDGFTKRYRVHRLVHFETHETARN' A
#
# COMPACT_ATOMS: atom_id res chain seq x y z
N MET A 1 13.28 4.58 -12.58
CA MET A 1 11.87 4.17 -12.38
C MET A 1 11.40 4.77 -11.07
N PRO A 2 10.20 5.34 -11.01
CA PRO A 2 9.70 6.03 -9.82
C PRO A 2 9.47 5.06 -8.65
N TYR A 3 9.58 5.59 -7.44
CA TYR A 3 9.13 4.95 -6.21
C TYR A 3 7.85 5.64 -5.72
N PHE A 4 7.06 4.93 -4.92
CA PHE A 4 5.80 5.40 -4.40
C PHE A 4 5.73 5.18 -2.91
N THR A 5 5.48 6.25 -2.15
CA THR A 5 4.93 6.14 -0.80
C THR A 5 3.42 6.01 -0.93
N TYR A 6 2.79 5.07 -0.25
CA TYR A 6 1.35 4.86 -0.37
C TYR A 6 0.66 4.59 0.96
N ILE A 7 -0.62 4.93 1.03
CA ILE A 7 -1.47 4.71 2.20
C ILE A 7 -2.64 3.80 1.81
N LEU A 8 -2.77 2.69 2.53
CA LEU A 8 -3.96 1.83 2.51
C LEU A 8 -4.84 2.10 3.73
N ALA A 9 -6.15 1.94 3.57
CA ALA A 9 -7.14 2.00 4.63
C ALA A 9 -8.00 0.73 4.65
N SER A 10 -8.45 0.33 5.84
CA SER A 10 -9.45 -0.73 6.01
C SER A 10 -10.88 -0.22 5.71
N LYS A 11 -11.21 0.96 6.24
CA LYS A 11 -12.51 1.63 6.11
C LYS A 11 -12.37 3.14 6.43
N PRO A 12 -13.37 3.99 6.17
CA PRO A 12 -13.36 5.37 6.65
C PRO A 12 -13.09 5.43 8.17
N ARG A 13 -12.13 6.26 8.59
CA ARG A 13 -11.66 6.38 9.99
C ARG A 13 -11.18 5.06 10.61
N GLY A 14 -10.72 4.11 9.79
CA GLY A 14 -10.17 2.82 10.23
C GLY A 14 -8.64 2.80 10.26
N THR A 15 -8.09 1.60 10.41
CA THR A 15 -6.63 1.34 10.36
C THR A 15 -6.03 1.79 9.04
N LEU A 16 -4.89 2.47 9.14
CA LEU A 16 -4.03 2.85 8.03
C LEU A 16 -2.78 1.98 7.99
N TYR A 17 -2.25 1.77 6.78
CA TYR A 17 -0.96 1.15 6.54
C TYR A 17 -0.18 2.00 5.55
N ILE A 18 1.08 2.32 5.86
CA ILE A 18 1.98 3.08 4.99
C ILE A 18 3.04 2.11 4.45
N GLY A 19 3.32 2.19 3.15
CA GLY A 19 4.35 1.38 2.51
C GLY A 19 5.05 2.10 1.37
N VAL A 20 6.14 1.48 0.89
CA VAL A 20 6.93 1.94 -0.25
C VAL A 20 6.98 0.85 -1.32
N THR A 21 6.86 1.22 -2.59
CA THR A 21 7.03 0.28 -3.72
C THR A 21 7.51 1.01 -4.97
N ASN A 22 8.15 0.31 -5.91
CA ASN A 22 8.42 0.81 -7.26
C ASN A 22 7.33 0.45 -8.28
N ASP A 23 6.26 -0.21 -7.83
CA ASP A 23 5.13 -0.65 -8.67
C ASP A 23 3.82 -0.58 -7.87
N ILE A 24 3.19 0.59 -7.89
CA ILE A 24 1.97 0.85 -7.12
C ILE A 24 0.76 0.03 -7.62
N ALA A 25 0.68 -0.24 -8.91
CA ALA A 25 -0.43 -0.98 -9.51
C ALA A 25 -0.42 -2.44 -9.06
N ARG A 26 0.73 -3.12 -9.19
CA ARG A 26 0.90 -4.50 -8.70
C ARG A 26 0.69 -4.58 -7.20
N ARG A 27 1.27 -3.65 -6.43
CA ARG A 27 1.15 -3.67 -4.97
C ARG A 27 -0.30 -3.47 -4.51
N ALA A 28 -1.04 -2.56 -5.14
CA ALA A 28 -2.46 -2.37 -4.86
C ALA A 28 -3.29 -3.61 -5.21
N TYR A 29 -2.97 -4.28 -6.32
CA TYR A 29 -3.59 -5.55 -6.71
C TYR A 29 -3.34 -6.65 -5.66
N GLU A 30 -2.08 -6.84 -5.24
CA GLU A 30 -1.69 -7.83 -4.24
C GLU A 30 -2.46 -7.63 -2.92
N HIS A 31 -2.48 -6.41 -2.38
CA HIS A 31 -3.21 -6.12 -1.15
C HIS A 31 -4.71 -6.31 -1.31
N ARG A 32 -5.31 -5.87 -2.44
CA ARG A 32 -6.75 -6.03 -2.68
C ARG A 32 -7.19 -7.50 -2.72
N HIS A 33 -6.35 -8.38 -3.23
CA HIS A 33 -6.64 -9.81 -3.36
C HIS A 33 -6.08 -10.63 -2.19
N GLY A 34 -5.48 -9.99 -1.18
CA GLY A 34 -4.87 -10.69 -0.05
C GLY A 34 -3.70 -11.60 -0.45
N LEU A 35 -3.00 -11.24 -1.54
CA LEU A 35 -1.82 -11.94 -2.02
C LEU A 35 -0.62 -11.46 -1.20
N GLY A 36 -0.10 -12.37 -0.38
CA GLY A 36 0.90 -12.07 0.65
C GLY A 36 0.33 -12.26 2.06
N ASP A 37 1.20 -12.60 3.00
CA ASP A 37 0.83 -12.77 4.40
C ASP A 37 1.29 -11.56 5.23
N GLY A 38 0.55 -11.26 6.29
CA GLY A 38 0.90 -10.22 7.25
C GLY A 38 -0.26 -9.31 7.66
N PHE A 39 0.10 -8.13 8.16
CA PHE A 39 -0.80 -7.17 8.80
C PHE A 39 -1.96 -6.75 7.90
N THR A 40 -1.69 -6.37 6.66
CA THR A 40 -2.73 -5.84 5.75
C THR A 40 -3.79 -6.89 5.42
N LYS A 41 -3.40 -8.18 5.27
CA LYS A 41 -4.32 -9.31 5.12
C LYS A 41 -5.10 -9.59 6.39
N ARG A 42 -4.43 -9.67 7.55
CA ARG A 42 -5.07 -9.96 8.85
C ARG A 42 -6.13 -8.92 9.22
N TYR A 43 -5.87 -7.64 8.97
CA TYR A 43 -6.74 -6.53 9.35
C TYR A 43 -7.54 -5.94 8.19
N ARG A 44 -7.55 -6.61 7.03
CA ARG A 44 -8.30 -6.20 5.82
C ARG A 44 -8.03 -4.76 5.39
N VAL A 45 -6.76 -4.34 5.44
CA VAL A 45 -6.31 -3.00 5.05
C VAL A 45 -5.98 -3.00 3.55
N HIS A 46 -6.99 -2.80 2.71
CA HIS A 46 -6.90 -3.12 1.27
C HIS A 46 -7.19 -1.93 0.33
N ARG A 47 -7.76 -0.83 0.85
CA ARG A 47 -8.16 0.30 0.01
C ARG A 47 -7.00 1.27 -0.15
N LEU A 48 -6.45 1.39 -1.34
CA LEU A 48 -5.52 2.49 -1.66
C LEU A 48 -6.28 3.82 -1.58
N VAL A 49 -5.85 4.71 -0.69
CA VAL A 49 -6.49 6.01 -0.48
C VAL A 49 -5.58 7.19 -0.83
N HIS A 50 -4.27 6.95 -0.91
CA HIS A 50 -3.29 7.95 -1.30
C HIS A 50 -2.01 7.30 -1.83
N PHE A 51 -1.32 7.98 -2.75
CA PHE A 51 0.05 7.68 -3.14
C PHE A 51 0.78 8.97 -3.52
N GLU A 52 2.09 8.98 -3.31
CA GLU A 52 3.01 10.05 -3.69
C GLU A 52 4.20 9.46 -4.44
N THR A 53 4.65 10.13 -5.50
CA THR A 53 5.74 9.68 -6.39
C THR A 53 7.07 10.31 -5.98
N HIS A 54 8.14 9.51 -5.98
CA HIS A 54 9.51 9.93 -5.68
C HIS A 54 10.49 9.41 -6.73
N GLU A 55 11.57 10.17 -6.98
CA GLU A 55 12.62 9.77 -7.93
C GLU A 55 13.55 8.69 -7.36
N THR A 56 13.76 8.68 -6.05
CA THR A 56 14.67 7.76 -5.36
C THR A 56 14.05 7.25 -4.06
N ALA A 57 14.44 6.04 -3.66
CA ALA A 57 14.23 5.52 -2.30
C ALA A 57 15.58 5.50 -1.58
N ARG A 58 15.63 6.00 -0.35
CA ARG A 58 16.84 6.03 0.49
C ARG A 58 16.53 5.30 1.80
N ASN A 59 17.52 4.54 2.29
CA ASN A 59 17.50 3.91 3.60
C ASN A 59 18.37 4.72 4.57
#